data_AF-A0A1Z8PWY2-F1
#
_entry.id   AF-A0A1Z8PWY2-F1
#
_cell.length_a   1.000
_cell.length_b   1.000
_cell.length_c   1.000
_cell.angle_alpha   90.00
_cell.angle_beta   90.00
_cell.angle_gamma   90.00
#
_symmetry.space_group_name_H-M   'P 1'
#
loop_
_entity.id
_entity.type
_entity.pdbx_description
1 polymer ?
#
loop_
_entity_poly.entity_id
_entity_poly.type
_entity_poly.pdbx_seq_one_letter_code
_entity_poly.pdbx_strand_id
1 'polypeptide(L)'
;MTLIAIVVFQPTIANAAPQKRIEFLLYFFDINESAFAYHRHCLSQTEELNTTFLQTLEFVADELFDEAKKNEPKTKPEYIKTKILERRYNIQYRLDHANMKDGCYSQASLKAKEHYQEFSNYNTSQIRKFIDERTGG
;
A
#
# COMPACT_ATOMS: atom_id res chain seq x y z
N MET A 1 -10.74 45.97 33.96
CA MET A 1 -10.88 44.50 33.96
C MET A 1 -11.04 44.06 32.52
N THR A 2 -9.98 43.54 31.93
CA THR A 2 -9.93 43.18 30.51
C THR A 2 -10.24 41.69 30.38
N LEU A 3 -11.37 41.35 29.76
CA LEU A 3 -11.70 39.97 29.39
C LEU A 3 -10.76 39.53 28.27
N ILE A 4 -9.92 38.54 28.53
CA ILE A 4 -9.16 37.84 27.48
C ILE A 4 -10.03 36.67 27.03
N ALA A 5 -10.54 36.77 25.80
CA ALA A 5 -11.26 35.69 25.13
C ALA A 5 -10.27 34.55 24.82
N ILE A 6 -10.51 33.38 25.42
CA ILE A 6 -9.79 32.14 25.11
C ILE A 6 -10.31 31.66 23.76
N VAL A 7 -9.52 31.84 22.71
CA VAL A 7 -9.76 31.24 21.40
C VAL A 7 -9.43 29.75 21.51
N VAL A 8 -10.48 28.93 21.62
CA VAL A 8 -10.37 27.47 21.56
C VAL A 8 -10.03 27.09 20.12
N PHE A 9 -8.75 26.87 19.84
CA PHE A 9 -8.32 26.16 18.64
C PHE A 9 -8.81 24.72 18.76
N GLN A 10 -9.97 24.42 18.18
CA GLN A 10 -10.38 23.04 17.97
C GLN A 10 -9.41 22.43 16.94
N PRO A 11 -8.78 21.28 17.23
CA PRO A 11 -8.05 20.55 16.20
C PRO A 11 -9.07 20.12 15.15
N THR A 12 -9.02 20.76 13.99
CA THR A 12 -9.73 20.25 12.83
C THR A 12 -9.18 18.86 12.55
N ILE A 13 -10.01 17.85 12.86
CA ILE A 13 -9.84 16.52 12.32
C ILE A 13 -9.94 16.72 10.81
N ALA A 14 -8.77 16.81 10.16
CA ALA A 14 -8.69 16.86 8.72
C ALA A 14 -9.17 15.51 8.23
N ASN A 15 -10.47 15.40 7.98
CA ASN A 15 -11.03 14.35 7.15
C ASN A 15 -10.38 14.54 5.78
N ALA A 16 -9.29 13.80 5.54
CA ALA A 16 -8.67 13.75 4.22
C ALA A 16 -9.78 13.42 3.24
N ALA A 17 -9.96 14.26 2.21
CA ALA A 17 -10.94 13.99 1.17
C ALA A 17 -10.68 12.58 0.60
N PRO A 18 -11.73 11.80 0.28
CA PRO A 18 -11.56 10.47 -0.30
C PRO A 18 -10.60 10.52 -1.48
N GLN A 19 -9.51 9.73 -1.41
CA GLN A 19 -8.59 9.61 -2.54
C GLN A 19 -9.29 8.83 -3.66
N LYS A 20 -9.05 9.18 -4.93
CA LYS A 20 -9.56 8.36 -6.04
C LYS A 20 -9.11 6.91 -5.83
N ARG A 21 -10.05 5.97 -5.92
CA ARG A 21 -9.79 4.55 -5.63
C ARG A 21 -8.60 4.00 -6.39
N ILE A 22 -8.47 4.34 -7.68
CA ILE A 22 -7.35 3.92 -8.51
C ILE A 22 -5.99 4.45 -8.04
N GLU A 23 -5.91 5.71 -7.58
CA GLU A 23 -4.67 6.31 -7.09
C GLU A 23 -4.25 5.67 -5.77
N PHE A 24 -5.23 5.40 -4.89
CA PHE A 24 -4.98 4.71 -3.63
C PHE A 24 -4.54 3.27 -3.85
N LEU A 25 -5.20 2.52 -4.74
CA LEU A 25 -4.82 1.14 -5.05
C LEU A 25 -3.42 1.07 -5.69
N LEU A 26 -3.05 2.01 -6.55
CA LEU A 26 -1.69 2.11 -7.09
C LEU A 26 -0.64 2.38 -6.01
N TYR A 27 -0.96 3.25 -5.05
CA TYR A 27 -0.08 3.53 -3.91
C TYR A 27 0.04 2.30 -2.99
N PHE A 28 -1.08 1.67 -2.66
CA PHE A 28 -1.12 0.53 -1.76
C PHE A 28 -0.42 -0.68 -2.36
N PHE A 29 -0.57 -0.89 -3.67
CA PHE A 29 0.21 -1.87 -4.44
C PHE A 29 1.72 -1.63 -4.29
N ASP A 30 2.21 -0.40 -4.48
CA ASP A 30 3.65 -0.11 -4.38
C ASP A 30 4.24 -0.37 -2.99
N ILE A 31 3.48 -0.06 -1.92
CA ILE A 31 3.95 -0.31 -0.56
C ILE A 31 3.90 -1.80 -0.23
N ASN A 32 2.89 -2.52 -0.75
CA ASN A 32 2.83 -3.98 -0.68
C ASN A 32 4.07 -4.62 -1.34
N GLU A 33 4.48 -4.14 -2.52
CA GLU A 33 5.71 -4.58 -3.17
C GLU A 33 6.96 -4.24 -2.33
N SER A 34 6.96 -3.09 -1.65
CA SER A 34 8.05 -2.68 -0.73
C SER A 34 8.16 -3.58 0.50
N ALA A 35 7.02 -3.90 1.13
CA ALA A 35 6.92 -4.84 2.24
C ALA A 35 7.32 -6.26 1.83
N PHE A 36 6.93 -6.71 0.64
CA PHE A 36 7.38 -8.00 0.11
C PHE A 36 8.89 -8.03 -0.14
N ALA A 37 9.48 -6.97 -0.69
CA ALA A 37 10.93 -6.88 -0.84
C ALA A 37 11.66 -6.89 0.52
N TYR A 38 11.11 -6.21 1.54
CA TYR A 38 11.64 -6.29 2.91
C TYR A 38 11.65 -7.72 3.43
N HIS A 39 10.54 -8.47 3.30
CA HIS A 39 10.52 -9.89 3.69
C HIS A 39 11.62 -10.68 2.96
N ARG A 40 11.68 -10.57 1.63
CA ARG A 40 12.66 -11.31 0.80
C ARG A 40 14.12 -11.04 1.20
N HIS A 41 14.48 -9.80 1.49
CA HIS A 41 15.88 -9.42 1.74
C HIS A 41 16.27 -9.41 3.23
N CYS A 42 15.32 -9.20 4.13
CA CYS A 42 15.60 -8.94 5.54
C CYS A 42 15.13 -10.05 6.48
N LEU A 43 14.15 -10.85 6.07
CA LEU A 43 13.55 -11.87 6.94
C LEU A 43 13.58 -13.29 6.36
N SER A 44 13.74 -13.46 5.04
CA SER A 44 13.58 -14.76 4.37
C SER A 44 14.50 -15.88 4.87
N GLN A 45 15.61 -15.55 5.53
CA GLN A 45 16.52 -16.52 6.14
C GLN A 45 16.02 -17.01 7.52
N THR A 46 15.11 -16.28 8.16
CA THR A 46 14.66 -16.52 9.54
C THR A 46 13.16 -16.74 9.67
N GLU A 47 12.36 -16.25 8.72
CA GLU A 47 10.90 -16.26 8.79
C GLU A 47 10.29 -16.62 7.43
N GLU A 48 9.31 -17.51 7.44
CA GLU A 48 8.46 -17.77 6.27
C GLU A 48 7.59 -16.55 5.95
N LEU A 49 7.17 -16.43 4.69
CA LEU A 49 6.26 -15.36 4.29
C LEU A 49 4.89 -15.59 4.95
N ASN A 50 4.37 -14.57 5.63
CA ASN A 50 3.06 -14.65 6.25
C ASN A 50 1.97 -14.85 5.18
N THR A 51 1.13 -15.87 5.36
CA THR A 51 0.09 -16.25 4.39
C THR A 51 -1.02 -15.22 4.26
N THR A 52 -1.39 -14.56 5.35
CA THR A 52 -2.35 -13.44 5.35
C THR A 52 -1.80 -12.23 4.58
N PHE A 53 -0.50 -11.95 4.71
CA PHE A 53 0.14 -10.92 3.91
C PHE A 53 0.15 -11.28 2.42
N LEU A 54 0.43 -12.53 2.06
CA LEU A 54 0.35 -12.99 0.67
C LEU A 54 -1.05 -12.81 0.08
N GLN A 55 -2.10 -13.17 0.84
CA GLN A 55 -3.49 -12.91 0.45
C GLN A 55 -3.78 -11.42 0.25
N THR A 56 -3.16 -10.55 1.07
CA THR A 56 -3.28 -9.09 0.90
C THR A 56 -2.64 -8.62 -0.41
N LEU A 57 -1.47 -9.15 -0.79
CA LEU A 57 -0.81 -8.83 -2.06
C LEU A 57 -1.70 -9.17 -3.25
N GLU A 58 -2.26 -10.37 -3.25
CA GLU A 58 -3.15 -10.87 -4.31
C GLU A 58 -4.42 -10.04 -4.39
N PHE A 59 -5.08 -9.82 -3.26
CA PHE A 59 -6.32 -9.07 -3.19
C PHE A 59 -6.18 -7.63 -3.70
N VAL A 60 -5.11 -6.93 -3.30
CA VAL A 60 -4.89 -5.54 -3.74
C VAL A 60 -4.57 -5.48 -5.24
N ALA A 61 -3.85 -6.46 -5.78
CA ALA A 61 -3.58 -6.54 -7.21
C ALA A 61 -4.87 -6.78 -8.03
N ASP A 62 -5.77 -7.62 -7.53
CA ASP A 62 -7.07 -7.89 -8.15
C ASP A 62 -7.99 -6.66 -8.10
N GLU A 63 -8.10 -5.99 -6.95
CA GLU A 63 -8.86 -4.74 -6.82
C GLU A 63 -8.29 -3.64 -7.73
N LEU A 64 -6.96 -3.53 -7.85
CA LEU A 64 -6.30 -2.61 -8.78
C LEU A 64 -6.68 -2.91 -10.24
N PHE A 65 -6.65 -4.19 -10.62
CA PHE A 65 -7.02 -4.62 -11.97
C PHE A 65 -8.48 -4.30 -12.30
N ASP A 66 -9.40 -4.60 -11.39
CA ASP A 66 -10.82 -4.32 -11.61
C ASP A 66 -11.12 -2.82 -11.62
N GLU A 67 -10.45 -2.04 -10.78
CA GLU A 67 -10.60 -0.59 -10.78
C GLU A 67 -10.01 0.04 -12.05
N ALA A 68 -8.89 -0.46 -12.55
CA ALA A 68 -8.32 -0.02 -13.82
C ALA A 68 -9.25 -0.32 -15.01
N LYS A 69 -9.90 -1.49 -15.03
CA LYS A 69 -10.91 -1.84 -16.06
C LYS A 69 -12.09 -0.87 -16.08
N LYS A 70 -12.57 -0.44 -14.90
CA LYS A 70 -13.66 0.55 -14.80
C LYS A 70 -13.23 1.92 -15.31
N ASN A 71 -12.01 2.33 -15.00
CA ASN A 71 -11.48 3.64 -15.41
C ASN A 71 -11.09 3.68 -16.91
N GLU A 72 -10.74 2.55 -17.51
CA GLU A 72 -10.35 2.43 -18.92
C GLU A 72 -11.15 1.34 -19.68
N PRO A 73 -12.47 1.49 -19.87
CA PRO A 73 -13.32 0.43 -20.43
C PRO A 73 -13.03 0.08 -21.89
N LYS A 74 -12.29 0.93 -22.61
CA LYS A 74 -11.86 0.69 -24.01
C LYS A 74 -10.52 -0.06 -24.09
N THR A 75 -9.79 -0.14 -22.98
CA THR A 75 -8.49 -0.82 -22.91
C THR A 75 -8.71 -2.31 -22.75
N LYS A 76 -7.97 -3.13 -23.52
CA LYS A 76 -8.06 -4.59 -23.41
C LYS A 76 -7.59 -5.05 -22.02
N PRO A 77 -8.29 -5.98 -21.35
CA PRO A 77 -7.89 -6.46 -20.02
C PRO A 77 -6.46 -6.97 -19.95
N GLU A 78 -5.97 -7.61 -21.01
CA GLU A 78 -4.60 -8.14 -21.10
C GLU A 78 -3.57 -7.01 -21.04
N TYR A 79 -3.85 -5.86 -21.65
CA TYR A 79 -2.96 -4.70 -21.60
C TYR A 79 -2.88 -4.11 -20.20
N ILE A 80 -4.01 -4.07 -19.48
CA ILE A 80 -4.05 -3.63 -18.07
C ILE A 80 -3.20 -4.56 -17.21
N LYS A 81 -3.35 -5.89 -17.38
CA LYS A 81 -2.51 -6.88 -16.67
C LYS A 81 -1.03 -6.66 -16.96
N THR A 82 -0.66 -6.47 -18.23
CA THR A 82 0.72 -6.18 -18.63
C THR A 82 1.24 -4.94 -17.92
N LYS A 83 0.45 -3.85 -17.83
CA LYS A 83 0.87 -2.63 -17.13
C LYS A 83 1.09 -2.83 -15.63
N ILE A 84 0.23 -3.61 -14.97
CA ILE A 84 0.40 -3.96 -13.54
C ILE A 84 1.67 -4.81 -13.35
N LEU A 85 1.91 -5.79 -14.23
CA LEU A 85 3.13 -6.63 -14.19
C LEU A 85 4.41 -5.83 -14.46
N GLU A 86 4.41 -4.94 -15.46
CA GLU A 86 5.51 -4.02 -15.75
C GLU A 86 5.82 -3.14 -14.54
N ARG A 87 4.78 -2.61 -13.89
CA ARG A 87 4.92 -1.80 -12.67
C ARG A 87 5.56 -2.61 -11.54
N ARG A 88 5.07 -3.81 -11.26
CA ARG A 88 5.67 -4.73 -10.27
C ARG A 88 7.14 -4.95 -10.53
N TYR A 89 7.48 -5.32 -11.77
CA TYR A 89 8.86 -5.57 -12.17
C TYR A 89 9.77 -4.36 -11.91
N ASN A 90 9.34 -3.17 -12.35
CA ASN A 90 10.10 -1.93 -12.17
C ASN A 90 10.29 -1.56 -10.70
N ILE A 91 9.28 -1.80 -9.86
CA ILE A 91 9.35 -1.54 -8.42
C ILE A 91 10.30 -2.53 -7.76
N GLN A 92 10.15 -3.83 -8.01
CA GLN A 92 11.00 -4.86 -7.42
C GLN A 92 12.47 -4.68 -7.80
N TYR A 93 12.75 -4.38 -9.08
CA TYR A 93 14.11 -4.05 -9.52
C TYR A 93 14.72 -2.91 -8.70
N ARG A 94 13.99 -1.81 -8.50
CA ARG A 94 14.47 -0.68 -7.69
C ARG A 94 14.66 -1.05 -6.22
N LEU A 95 13.75 -1.83 -5.65
CA LEU A 95 13.80 -2.23 -4.24
C LEU A 95 14.93 -3.21 -3.95
N ASP A 96 15.25 -4.10 -4.90
CA ASP A 96 16.40 -5.00 -4.81
C ASP A 96 17.69 -4.19 -4.71
N HIS A 97 17.86 -3.22 -5.60
CA HIS A 97 19.02 -2.31 -5.54
C HIS A 97 19.08 -1.49 -4.25
N ALA A 98 17.94 -0.96 -3.80
CA ALA A 98 17.88 -0.17 -2.56
C ALA A 98 18.24 -1.01 -1.33
N ASN A 99 17.70 -2.22 -1.19
CA ASN A 99 18.01 -3.08 -0.03
C ASN A 99 19.45 -3.56 -0.04
N MET A 100 20.04 -3.86 -1.21
CA MET A 100 21.46 -4.20 -1.31
C MET A 100 22.38 -3.04 -0.89
N LYS A 101 21.96 -1.79 -1.13
CA LYS A 101 22.75 -0.59 -0.85
C LYS A 101 22.58 -0.09 0.59
N ASP A 102 21.34 0.06 1.03
CA ASP A 102 20.99 0.79 2.25
C ASP A 102 20.72 -0.17 3.43
N GLY A 103 20.48 -1.45 3.14
CA GLY A 103 20.26 -2.50 4.13
C GLY A 103 18.94 -2.42 4.88
N CYS A 104 18.73 -3.41 5.74
CA CYS A 104 17.45 -3.67 6.43
C CYS A 104 17.06 -2.68 7.53
N TYR A 105 17.97 -1.77 7.89
CA TYR A 105 17.76 -0.74 8.92
C TYR A 105 17.58 0.66 8.32
N SER A 106 17.54 0.77 6.99
CA SER A 106 17.22 2.04 6.32
C SER A 106 15.81 2.51 6.71
N GLN A 107 15.56 3.82 6.65
CA GLN A 107 14.23 4.39 6.91
C GLN A 107 13.16 3.82 5.97
N ALA A 108 13.52 3.48 4.73
CA ALA A 108 12.61 2.86 3.79
C ALA A 108 12.27 1.42 4.20
N SER A 109 13.27 0.63 4.61
CA SER A 109 13.08 -0.75 5.06
C SER A 109 12.27 -0.81 6.37
N LEU A 110 12.45 0.15 7.29
CA LEU A 110 11.65 0.23 8.51
C LEU A 110 10.17 0.53 8.24
N LYS A 111 9.86 1.42 7.29
CA LYS A 111 8.47 1.66 6.85
C LYS A 111 7.86 0.43 6.18
N ALA A 112 8.64 -0.26 5.34
CA ALA A 112 8.22 -1.50 4.71
C ALA A 112 7.96 -2.61 5.74
N LYS A 113 8.78 -2.67 6.81
CA LYS A 113 8.57 -3.56 7.96
C LYS A 113 7.25 -3.26 8.67
N GLU A 114 6.98 -2.00 9.02
CA GLU A 114 5.74 -1.61 9.68
C GLU A 114 4.51 -2.03 8.86
N HIS A 115 4.55 -1.76 7.55
CA HIS A 115 3.49 -2.16 6.63
C HIS A 115 3.33 -3.68 6.54
N TYR A 116 4.43 -4.44 6.43
CA TYR A 116 4.42 -5.90 6.43
C TYR A 116 3.77 -6.44 7.72
N GLN A 117 4.16 -5.90 8.87
CA GLN A 117 3.64 -6.32 10.17
C GLN A 117 2.16 -5.99 10.35
N GLU A 118 1.72 -4.79 9.94
CA GLU A 118 0.32 -4.39 10.01
C GLU A 118 -0.55 -5.34 9.16
N PHE A 119 -0.21 -5.49 7.88
CA PHE A 119 -1.05 -6.22 6.93
C PHE A 119 -0.88 -7.75 6.98
N SER A 120 0.10 -8.26 7.75
CA SER A 120 0.13 -9.67 8.15
C SER A 120 -0.99 -10.05 9.12
N ASN A 121 -1.66 -9.07 9.74
CA ASN A 121 -2.74 -9.28 10.70
C ASN A 121 -4.14 -9.02 10.12
N TYR A 122 -4.25 -8.60 8.85
CA TYR A 122 -5.51 -8.22 8.23
C TYR A 122 -6.01 -9.32 7.31
N ASN A 123 -7.21 -9.85 7.57
CA ASN A 123 -7.88 -10.68 6.57
C ASN A 123 -8.46 -9.84 5.41
N THR A 124 -8.86 -10.51 4.33
CA THR A 124 -9.39 -9.86 3.12
C THR A 124 -10.56 -8.91 3.38
N SER A 125 -11.44 -9.21 4.34
CA SER A 125 -12.55 -8.31 4.68
C SER A 125 -12.07 -7.02 5.34
N GLN A 126 -11.05 -7.10 6.19
CA GLN A 126 -10.43 -5.92 6.80
C GLN A 126 -9.67 -5.10 5.75
N ILE A 127 -8.97 -5.74 4.82
CA ILE A 127 -8.32 -5.04 3.70
C ILE A 127 -9.35 -4.31 2.83
N ARG A 128 -10.45 -4.97 2.46
CA ARG A 128 -11.53 -4.34 1.68
C ARG A 128 -12.06 -3.10 2.40
N LYS A 129 -12.43 -3.25 3.67
CA LYS A 129 -12.92 -2.14 4.50
C LYS A 129 -11.91 -0.99 4.57
N PHE A 130 -10.62 -1.30 4.76
CA PHE A 130 -9.56 -0.30 4.78
C PHE A 130 -9.46 0.47 3.46
N ILE A 131 -9.54 -0.22 2.31
CA ILE A 131 -9.56 0.44 1.00
C ILE A 131 -10.80 1.35 0.89
N ASP A 132 -11.98 0.84 1.22
CA ASP A 132 -13.24 1.57 1.10
C ASP A 132 -13.25 2.84 1.98
N GLU A 133 -12.76 2.76 3.22
CA GLU A 133 -12.61 3.90 4.13
C GLU A 133 -11.68 4.98 3.58
N ARG A 134 -10.63 4.59 2.85
CA ARG A 134 -9.66 5.53 2.25
C ARG A 134 -10.15 6.14 0.94
N THR A 135 -11.08 5.47 0.26
CA THR A 135 -11.54 5.85 -1.08
C THR A 135 -12.98 6.33 -1.12
N GLY A 136 -13.67 6.37 0.02
CA GLY A 136 -15.01 6.95 0.16
C GLY A 136 -16.18 6.02 -0.13
N GLY A 137 -15.96 4.69 -0.08
CA GLY A 137 -17.00 3.64 -0.13
C GLY A 137 -17.86 3.64 -1.39
#